data_AF-A0A532C1S2-F1
#
_entry.id   AF-A0A532C1S2-F1
#
_cell.length_a   1.000
_cell.length_b   1.000
_cell.length_c   1.000
_cell.angle_alpha   90.00
_cell.angle_beta   90.00
_cell.angle_gamma   90.00
#
_symmetry.space_group_name_H-M   'P 1'
#
loop_
_entity.id
_entity.type
_entity.pdbx_description
1 polymer ?
#
loop_
_entity_poly.entity_id
_entity_poly.type
_entity_poly.pdbx_seq_one_letter_code
_entity_poly.pdbx_strand_id
1 'polypeptide(L)'
;MGPTKAIVKENGLYEVAGEKLIKGGFVSRQELEDYVNHHYLALPVRDNAGNPWLLDGKPVYCFRGTQYETVDDQRVHLARCSECGGMGIRSDEFTVESDCIRCTACGHEFDARLEMMET
;
A
#
# COMPACT_ATOMS: atom_id res chain seq x y z
N MET A 1 7.52 -6.61 -15.52
CA MET A 1 6.08 -6.88 -15.27
C MET A 1 5.97 -7.20 -13.79
N GLY A 2 5.30 -6.35 -13.01
CA GLY A 2 5.11 -6.55 -11.57
C GLY A 2 4.00 -7.57 -11.27
N PRO A 3 3.72 -7.86 -9.98
CA PRO A 3 2.60 -8.71 -9.57
C PRO A 3 1.28 -8.14 -10.08
N THR A 4 0.32 -9.02 -10.32
CA THR A 4 -1.03 -8.59 -10.66
C THR A 4 -1.65 -7.87 -9.46
N LYS A 5 -2.02 -6.60 -9.66
CA LYS A 5 -2.65 -5.80 -8.62
C LYS A 5 -4.09 -6.23 -8.47
N ALA A 6 -4.42 -6.67 -7.27
CA ALA A 6 -5.70 -7.24 -6.96
C ALA A 6 -6.37 -6.46 -5.83
N ILE A 7 -7.70 -6.46 -5.83
CA ILE A 7 -8.52 -5.87 -4.77
C ILE A 7 -9.50 -6.92 -4.26
N VAL A 8 -9.71 -6.90 -2.93
CA VAL A 8 -10.71 -7.74 -2.29
C VAL A 8 -12.05 -7.03 -2.39
N LYS A 9 -13.02 -7.68 -3.01
CA LYS A 9 -14.43 -7.25 -3.02
C LYS A 9 -15.25 -8.42 -2.50
N GLU A 10 -16.02 -8.18 -1.43
CA GLU A 10 -16.80 -9.21 -0.73
C GLU A 10 -15.89 -10.40 -0.32
N ASN A 11 -16.16 -11.61 -0.82
CA ASN A 11 -15.36 -12.82 -0.57
C ASN A 11 -14.55 -13.23 -1.82
N GLY A 12 -14.19 -12.27 -2.66
CA GLY A 12 -13.46 -12.50 -3.90
C GLY A 12 -12.31 -11.53 -4.12
N LEU A 13 -11.35 -12.01 -4.90
CA LEU A 13 -10.17 -11.30 -5.33
C LEU A 13 -10.30 -10.98 -6.81
N TYR A 14 -10.17 -9.72 -7.15
CA TYR A 14 -10.36 -9.20 -8.50
C TYR A 14 -9.10 -8.49 -8.97
N GLU A 15 -8.72 -8.66 -10.22
CA GLU A 15 -7.70 -7.85 -10.88
C GLU A 15 -8.20 -6.41 -11.01
N VAL A 16 -7.38 -5.42 -10.64
CA VAL A 16 -7.82 -4.02 -10.64
C VAL A 16 -7.86 -3.43 -12.05
N ALA A 17 -6.89 -3.76 -12.90
CA ALA A 17 -6.80 -3.21 -14.26
C ALA A 17 -7.95 -3.69 -15.17
N GLY A 18 -8.33 -4.97 -15.07
CA GLY A 18 -9.35 -5.59 -15.92
C GLY A 18 -10.67 -5.90 -15.22
N GLU A 19 -10.80 -5.59 -13.93
CA GLU A 19 -11.94 -5.94 -13.07
C GLU A 19 -12.32 -7.43 -13.11
N LYS A 20 -11.38 -8.29 -13.49
CA LYS A 20 -11.61 -9.71 -13.69
C LYS A 20 -11.53 -10.45 -12.36
N LEU A 21 -12.48 -11.33 -12.10
CA LEU A 21 -12.41 -12.24 -10.96
C LEU A 21 -11.19 -13.17 -11.11
N ILE A 22 -10.27 -13.10 -10.16
CA ILE A 22 -9.12 -14.00 -10.05
C ILE A 22 -9.55 -15.27 -9.33
N LYS A 23 -10.13 -15.11 -8.13
CA LYS A 23 -10.60 -16.19 -7.29
C LYS A 23 -11.70 -15.69 -6.35
N GLY A 24 -12.75 -16.46 -6.17
CA GLY A 24 -13.83 -16.17 -5.22
C GLY A 24 -14.04 -17.29 -4.22
N GLY A 25 -14.90 -17.03 -3.25
CA GLY A 25 -15.34 -18.01 -2.26
C GLY A 25 -14.34 -18.20 -1.12
N PHE A 26 -13.55 -17.18 -0.81
CA PHE A 26 -12.65 -17.26 0.33
C PHE A 26 -13.43 -17.41 1.64
N VAL A 27 -13.07 -18.42 2.44
CA VAL A 27 -13.78 -18.72 3.69
C VAL A 27 -13.31 -17.85 4.84
N SER A 28 -12.09 -17.28 4.72
CA SER A 28 -11.50 -16.38 5.69
C SER A 28 -10.49 -15.43 5.03
N ARG A 29 -10.15 -14.35 5.75
CA ARG A 29 -9.07 -13.45 5.31
C ARG A 29 -7.71 -14.14 5.29
N GLN A 30 -7.45 -15.06 6.22
CA GLN A 30 -6.22 -15.85 6.26
C GLN A 30 -6.05 -16.66 4.97
N GLU A 31 -7.10 -17.34 4.52
CA GLU A 31 -7.07 -18.11 3.25
C GLU A 31 -6.80 -17.21 2.04
N LEU A 32 -7.34 -15.99 2.04
CA LEU A 32 -7.06 -15.00 0.99
C LEU A 32 -5.59 -14.55 1.02
N GLU A 33 -5.05 -14.26 2.20
CA GLU A 33 -3.66 -13.83 2.39
C GLU A 33 -2.70 -14.96 2.00
N ASP A 34 -3.00 -16.20 2.38
CA ASP A 34 -2.26 -17.39 1.95
C ASP A 34 -2.32 -17.54 0.43
N TYR A 35 -3.50 -17.40 -0.19
CA TYR A 35 -3.61 -17.45 -1.64
C TYR A 35 -2.75 -16.37 -2.32
N VAL A 36 -2.80 -15.14 -1.84
CA VAL A 36 -1.99 -14.03 -2.38
C VAL A 36 -0.50 -14.31 -2.20
N ASN A 37 -0.04 -14.79 -1.05
CA ASN A 37 1.37 -15.07 -0.79
C ASN A 37 1.95 -16.19 -1.69
N HIS A 38 1.11 -17.13 -2.14
CA HIS A 38 1.51 -18.22 -3.03
C HIS A 38 1.32 -17.89 -4.52
N HIS A 39 0.73 -16.74 -4.86
CA HIS A 39 0.51 -16.30 -6.23
C HIS A 39 1.25 -14.98 -6.48
N TYR A 40 1.53 -14.64 -7.74
CA TYR A 40 2.22 -13.39 -8.07
C TYR A 40 1.24 -12.19 -8.04
N LEU A 41 0.61 -11.96 -6.88
CA LEU A 41 -0.45 -10.98 -6.65
C LEU A 41 -0.03 -9.94 -5.59
N ALA A 42 -0.54 -8.72 -5.72
CA ALA A 42 -0.35 -7.66 -4.72
C ALA A 42 -1.69 -7.11 -4.25
N LEU A 43 -1.86 -7.00 -2.94
CA LEU A 43 -3.03 -6.37 -2.30
C LEU A 43 -2.75 -4.89 -1.98
N PRO A 44 -3.79 -4.07 -1.82
CA PRO A 44 -3.61 -2.70 -1.37
C PRO A 44 -2.99 -2.68 0.03
N VAL A 45 -2.06 -1.75 0.23
CA VAL A 45 -1.47 -1.47 1.53
C VAL A 45 -2.58 -1.02 2.48
N ARG A 46 -2.51 -1.46 3.74
CA ARG A 46 -3.47 -1.09 4.77
C ARG A 46 -2.77 -0.48 5.98
N ASP A 47 -3.47 0.43 6.63
CA ASP A 47 -3.10 0.95 7.95
C ASP A 47 -3.33 -0.12 9.04
N ASN A 48 -2.97 0.20 10.28
CA ASN A 48 -3.11 -0.73 11.40
C ASN A 48 -4.58 -0.98 11.81
N ALA A 49 -5.49 -0.09 11.41
CA ALA A 49 -6.94 -0.28 11.55
C ALA A 49 -7.52 -1.14 10.41
N GLY A 50 -6.70 -1.52 9.42
CA GLY A 50 -7.10 -2.31 8.28
C GLY A 50 -7.70 -1.50 7.12
N ASN A 51 -7.69 -0.16 7.17
CA ASN A 51 -8.17 0.66 6.06
C ASN A 51 -7.16 0.69 4.92
N PRO A 52 -7.59 0.58 3.66
CA PRO A 52 -6.67 0.67 2.52
C PRO A 52 -6.12 2.09 2.39
N TRP A 53 -4.85 2.18 1.98
CA TRP A 53 -4.25 3.44 1.56
C TRP A 53 -4.85 3.88 0.23
N LEU A 54 -5.32 5.13 0.19
CA LEU A 54 -5.90 5.76 -0.98
C LEU A 54 -5.12 7.02 -1.32
N LEU A 55 -4.51 7.05 -2.51
CA LEU A 55 -3.90 8.24 -3.10
C LEU A 55 -4.81 8.69 -4.25
N ASP A 56 -5.32 9.92 -4.17
CA ASP A 56 -6.33 10.44 -5.12
C ASP A 56 -7.54 9.51 -5.31
N GLY A 57 -7.95 8.85 -4.22
CA GLY A 57 -9.06 7.87 -4.22
C GLY A 57 -8.72 6.51 -4.82
N LYS A 58 -7.48 6.29 -5.28
CA LYS A 58 -7.02 5.02 -5.86
C LYS A 58 -6.15 4.23 -4.86
N PRO A 59 -6.22 2.88 -4.85
CA PRO A 59 -5.43 2.06 -3.95
C PRO A 59 -3.93 2.12 -4.26
N VAL A 60 -3.13 2.11 -3.19
CA VAL A 60 -1.67 2.00 -3.24
C VAL A 60 -1.23 0.57 -2.95
N TYR A 61 -0.22 0.09 -3.66
CA TYR A 61 0.37 -1.24 -3.52
C TYR A 61 1.82 -1.13 -3.05
N CYS A 62 2.32 -2.18 -2.39
CA CYS A 62 3.72 -2.29 -2.03
C CYS A 62 4.39 -3.40 -2.84
N PHE A 63 5.38 -3.04 -3.65
CA PHE A 63 6.19 -3.98 -4.39
C PHE A 63 7.41 -4.37 -3.57
N ARG A 64 7.54 -5.68 -3.32
CA ARG A 64 8.67 -6.29 -2.60
C ARG A 64 8.98 -5.68 -1.23
N GLY A 65 8.00 -5.06 -0.58
CA GLY A 65 8.17 -4.50 0.76
C GLY A 65 8.97 -3.19 0.82
N THR A 66 9.46 -2.68 -0.32
CA THR A 66 10.39 -1.55 -0.34
C THR A 66 9.89 -0.34 -1.13
N GLN A 67 8.91 -0.52 -2.01
CA GLN A 67 8.45 0.56 -2.89
C GLN A 67 6.94 0.59 -3.03
N TYR A 68 6.37 1.78 -2.86
CA TYR A 68 4.94 2.01 -3.08
C TYR A 68 4.64 2.42 -4.53
N GLU A 69 3.56 1.88 -5.07
CA GLU A 69 3.16 2.04 -6.46
C GLU A 69 1.64 2.21 -6.60
N THR A 70 1.21 2.97 -7.61
CA THR A 70 -0.20 3.06 -8.02
C THR A 70 -0.63 1.83 -8.81
N VAL A 71 -1.92 1.73 -9.17
CA VAL A 71 -2.41 0.67 -10.07
C VAL A 71 -1.67 0.60 -11.41
N ASP A 72 -1.22 1.74 -11.93
CA ASP A 72 -0.55 1.89 -13.24
C ASP A 72 0.98 1.70 -13.17
N ASP A 73 1.49 1.12 -12.08
CA ASP A 73 2.92 0.86 -11.83
C ASP A 73 3.75 2.16 -11.70
N GLN A 74 3.08 3.28 -11.39
CA GLN A 74 3.77 4.53 -11.11
C GLN A 74 4.27 4.53 -9.67
N ARG A 75 5.57 4.76 -9.51
CA ARG A 75 6.22 4.91 -8.20
C ARG A 75 5.73 6.17 -7.52
N VAL A 76 5.41 6.06 -6.24
CA VAL A 76 4.93 7.17 -5.42
C VAL A 76 5.80 7.34 -4.18
N HIS A 77 6.12 8.58 -3.85
CA HIS A 77 6.95 8.94 -2.71
C HIS A 77 6.11 9.01 -1.44
N LEU A 78 5.80 7.83 -0.89
CA LEU A 78 5.01 7.66 0.32
C LEU A 78 5.86 7.08 1.44
N ALA A 79 5.51 7.37 2.69
CA ALA A 79 6.11 6.75 3.87
C ALA A 79 5.02 6.20 4.80
N ARG A 80 5.33 5.10 5.50
CA ARG A 80 4.42 4.51 6.47
C ARG A 80 4.57 5.23 7.80
N CYS A 81 3.46 5.69 8.36
CA CYS A 81 3.46 6.27 9.69
C CYS A 81 3.68 5.17 10.74
N SER A 82 4.65 5.37 11.63
CA SER A 82 4.96 4.45 12.73
C SER A 82 3.80 4.28 13.71
N GLU A 83 3.01 5.34 13.94
CA GLU A 83 1.95 5.35 14.95
C GLU A 83 0.71 4.57 14.51
N CYS A 84 0.19 4.86 13.31
CA CYS A 84 -1.08 4.28 12.84
C CYS A 84 -0.95 3.34 11.64
N GLY A 85 0.24 3.23 11.05
CA GLY A 85 0.46 2.51 9.79
C GLY A 85 -0.16 3.20 8.57
N GLY A 86 -0.67 4.42 8.73
CA GLY A 86 -1.25 5.23 7.67
C GLY A 86 -0.20 5.84 6.75
N MET A 87 -0.66 6.53 5.71
CA MET A 87 0.19 7.08 4.66
C MET A 87 0.61 8.52 4.97
N GLY A 88 1.90 8.81 4.87
CA GLY A 88 2.45 10.15 4.71
C GLY A 88 2.87 10.41 3.27
N ILE A 89 2.52 11.58 2.72
CA ILE A 89 2.84 11.98 1.35
C ILE A 89 4.06 12.91 1.38
N ARG A 90 5.12 12.57 0.64
CA ARG A 90 6.27 13.48 0.45
C ARG A 90 5.90 14.52 -0.60
N SER A 91 6.10 15.79 -0.27
CA SER A 91 6.05 16.86 -1.28
C SER A 91 7.41 16.90 -1.96
N ASP A 92 7.44 16.84 -3.30
CA ASP A 92 8.66 16.68 -4.11
C ASP A 92 9.60 17.92 -4.09
N GLU A 93 9.41 18.87 -3.18
CA GLU A 93 10.39 19.94 -2.98
C GLU A 93 11.50 19.44 -2.06
N PHE A 94 12.54 18.89 -2.69
CA PHE A 94 13.85 18.56 -2.11
C PHE A 94 14.58 19.80 -1.57
N THR A 95 13.95 20.60 -0.71
CA THR A 95 14.63 21.64 0.07
C THR A 95 15.15 21.01 1.35
N VAL A 96 16.48 21.02 1.47
CA VAL A 96 17.33 20.22 2.37
C VAL A 96 17.11 20.50 3.87
N GLU A 97 16.09 21.26 4.28
CA GLU A 97 16.05 21.88 5.60
C GLU A 97 14.92 21.46 6.54
N SER A 98 13.90 20.67 6.15
CA SER A 98 13.03 19.89 7.07
C SER A 98 11.97 19.09 6.30
N ASP A 99 12.25 17.81 6.01
CA ASP A 99 11.28 16.92 5.33
C ASP A 99 10.41 16.17 6.37
N CYS A 100 9.78 16.94 7.27
CA CYS A 100 8.77 16.41 8.19
C CYS A 100 7.54 16.03 7.37
N ILE A 101 7.31 14.72 7.22
CA ILE A 101 6.12 14.21 6.55
C ILE A 101 5.00 14.15 7.56
N ARG A 102 3.82 14.63 7.19
CA ARG A 102 2.61 14.50 8.00
C ARG A 102 1.76 13.32 7.54
N CYS A 103 1.39 12.45 8.46
CA CYS A 103 0.45 11.36 8.19
C CYS A 103 -0.93 11.93 7.84
N THR A 104 -1.49 11.48 6.72
CA THR A 104 -2.84 11.88 6.26
C THR A 104 -3.96 11.32 7.14
N ALA A 105 -3.70 10.27 7.93
CA ALA A 105 -4.68 9.62 8.78
C ALA A 105 -4.71 10.18 10.22
N CYS A 106 -3.55 10.26 10.89
CA CYS A 106 -3.48 10.70 12.30
C CYS A 106 -2.85 12.08 12.49
N GLY A 107 -2.29 12.68 11.44
CA GLY A 107 -1.62 13.98 11.53
C GLY A 107 -0.25 13.97 12.21
N HIS A 108 0.27 12.81 12.62
CA HIS A 108 1.61 12.66 13.20
C HIS A 108 2.68 13.09 12.18
N GLU A 109 3.63 13.89 12.64
CA GLU A 109 4.76 14.38 11.85
C GLU A 109 5.99 13.51 12.15
N PHE A 110 6.64 13.01 11.10
CA PHE A 110 7.78 12.12 11.23
C PHE A 110 8.81 12.36 10.13
N ASP A 111 10.07 12.09 10.45
CA ASP A 111 11.18 12.32 9.53
C ASP A 111 11.27 11.19 8.50
N ALA A 112 11.26 11.59 7.24
CA ALA A 112 11.34 10.74 6.06
C ALA A 112 12.61 9.87 5.96
N ARG A 113 13.67 10.20 6.71
CA ARG A 113 14.99 9.55 6.62
C ARG A 113 15.13 8.34 7.54
N LEU A 114 14.19 8.12 8.45
CA LEU A 114 14.35 7.20 9.58
C LEU A 114 13.91 5.73 9.33
N GLU A 115 13.69 5.32 8.08
CA GLU A 115 13.41 3.90 7.75
C GLU A 115 14.43 3.29 6.77
N MET A 116 15.71 3.67 6.87
CA MET A 116 16.85 2.94 6.26
C MET A 116 17.72 2.25 7.32
N MET A 117 17.12 1.63 8.33
CA MET A 117 17.84 0.66 9.18
C MET A 117 17.10 -0.66 9.13
N GLU A 118 17.64 -1.51 8.27
CA GLU A 118 17.38 -2.94 8.13
C GLU A 118 17.39 -3.64 9.50
N THR A 119 16.47 -4.58 9.70
CA THR A 119 16.66 -5.69 10.64
C THR A 119 16.48 -6.99 9.88
#